data_AF-A0A7S2VRT2-F1
#
_entry.id   AF-A0A7S2VRT2-F1
#
_cell.length_a   1.000
_cell.length_b   1.000
_cell.length_c   1.000
_cell.angle_alpha   90.00
_cell.angle_beta   90.00
_cell.angle_gamma   90.00
#
_symmetry.space_group_name_H-M   'P 1'
#
loop_
_entity.id
_entity.type
_entity.pdbx_description
1 polymer ?
#
loop_
_entity_poly.entity_id
_entity_poly.type
_entity_poly.pdbx_seq_one_letter_code
_entity_poly.pdbx_strand_id
1 'polypeptide(L)'
;GSPSEVQFAARQVKGIMNKITRERFEPLYAQLLDCSLAEAGREVVEVVAREVFGKATAEHLLIELYADVCVRLRGDLEALSDGLEVRFKRHLVTQCEALFTRHLQP
;
A
#
# COMPACT_ATOMS: atom_id res chain seq x y z
N GLY A 1 6.63 13.00 9.21
CA GLY A 1 5.96 12.95 10.52
C GLY A 1 6.86 12.39 11.60
N SER A 2 6.43 12.45 12.86
CA SER A 2 7.15 11.87 14.00
C SER A 2 7.14 10.32 13.95
N PRO A 3 8.12 9.61 14.58
CA PRO A 3 8.13 8.15 14.62
C PRO A 3 6.85 7.53 15.19
N SER A 4 6.15 8.27 16.06
CA SER A 4 4.89 7.90 16.68
C SER A 4 3.74 7.91 15.67
N GLU A 5 3.67 8.94 14.83
CA GLU A 5 2.65 9.08 13.78
C GLU A 5 2.79 7.98 12.72
N VAL A 6 4.02 7.69 12.28
CA VAL A 6 4.27 6.62 11.30
C VAL A 6 3.82 5.27 11.83
N GLN A 7 4.10 4.96 13.11
CA GLN A 7 3.66 3.73 13.75
C GLN A 7 2.14 3.65 13.87
N PHE A 8 1.49 4.75 14.22
CA PHE A 8 0.04 4.82 14.30
C PHE A 8 -0.62 4.60 12.93
N ALA A 9 -0.14 5.31 11.91
CA ALA A 9 -0.60 5.16 10.54
C ALA A 9 -0.34 3.73 10.01
N ALA A 10 0.80 3.12 10.33
CA ALA A 10 1.08 1.74 9.96
C ALA A 10 0.08 0.73 10.54
N ARG A 11 -0.34 0.93 11.80
CA ARG A 11 -1.40 0.11 12.43
C ARG A 11 -2.74 0.31 11.74
N GLN A 12 -3.08 1.54 11.37
CA GLN A 12 -4.30 1.84 10.63
C GLN A 12 -4.31 1.18 9.25
N VAL A 13 -3.24 1.35 8.47
CA VAL A 13 -3.07 0.71 7.15
C VAL A 13 -3.26 -0.80 7.27
N LYS A 14 -2.60 -1.46 8.22
CA LYS A 14 -2.77 -2.91 8.45
C LYS A 14 -4.22 -3.27 8.79
N GLY A 15 -4.88 -2.47 9.62
CA GLY A 15 -6.29 -2.63 9.96
C GLY A 15 -7.21 -2.52 8.75
N ILE A 16 -6.95 -1.57 7.85
CA ILE A 16 -7.66 -1.36 6.59
C ILE A 16 -7.44 -2.55 5.66
N MET A 17 -6.18 -2.92 5.41
CA MET A 17 -5.81 -4.01 4.51
C MET A 17 -6.32 -5.38 4.97
N ASN A 18 -6.55 -5.59 6.26
CA ASN A 18 -7.20 -6.80 6.78
C ASN A 18 -8.72 -6.82 6.61
N LYS A 19 -9.35 -5.67 6.40
CA LYS A 19 -10.81 -5.54 6.30
C LYS A 19 -11.28 -5.25 4.87
N ILE A 20 -10.35 -4.92 3.96
CA ILE A 20 -10.68 -4.54 2.59
C ILE A 20 -11.22 -5.74 1.82
N THR A 21 -12.40 -5.54 1.25
CA THR A 21 -13.11 -6.48 0.39
C THR A 21 -13.75 -5.69 -0.74
N ARG A 22 -14.25 -6.36 -1.78
CA ARG A 22 -14.98 -5.68 -2.88
C ARG A 22 -16.16 -4.86 -2.36
N GLU A 23 -16.93 -5.43 -1.43
CA GLU A 23 -18.11 -4.76 -0.85
C GLU A 23 -17.76 -3.51 -0.04
N ARG A 24 -16.60 -3.50 0.61
CA ARG A 24 -16.15 -2.41 1.48
C ARG A 24 -15.03 -1.59 0.86
N PHE A 25 -14.83 -1.71 -0.45
CA PHE A 25 -13.69 -1.12 -1.13
C PHE A 25 -13.68 0.40 -1.00
N GLU A 26 -14.74 1.07 -1.46
CA GLU A 26 -14.82 2.54 -1.43
C GLU A 26 -14.53 3.17 -0.05
N PRO A 27 -15.23 2.79 1.04
CA PRO A 27 -14.99 3.44 2.34
C PRO A 27 -13.62 3.12 2.95
N LEU A 28 -13.05 1.95 2.67
CA LEU A 28 -11.74 1.56 3.19
C LEU A 28 -10.60 2.13 2.36
N TYR A 29 -10.79 2.23 1.05
CA TYR A 29 -9.86 2.88 0.14
C TYR A 29 -9.74 4.38 0.46
N ALA A 30 -10.84 5.09 0.71
CA ALA A 30 -10.79 6.49 1.12
C ALA A 30 -9.92 6.69 2.39
N GLN A 31 -10.11 5.85 3.41
CA GLN A 31 -9.28 5.87 4.62
C GLN A 31 -7.80 5.58 4.33
N LEU A 32 -7.52 4.67 3.39
CA LEU A 32 -6.16 4.34 2.97
C LEU A 32 -5.48 5.53 2.28
N LEU A 33 -6.21 6.23 1.42
CA LEU A 33 -5.74 7.43 0.72
C LEU A 33 -5.45 8.56 1.71
N ASP A 34 -6.36 8.83 2.64
CA ASP A 34 -6.17 9.84 3.69
C ASP A 34 -4.92 9.55 4.54
N CYS A 35 -4.70 8.29 4.91
CA CYS A 35 -3.48 7.89 5.62
C CYS A 35 -2.21 8.16 4.78
N SER A 36 -2.29 7.92 3.48
CA SER A 36 -1.16 8.05 2.55
C SER A 36 -0.79 9.51 2.24
N LEU A 37 -1.74 10.45 2.43
CA LEU A 37 -1.56 11.88 2.19
C LEU A 37 -1.28 12.69 3.47
N ALA A 38 -1.30 12.06 4.64
CA ALA A 38 -0.98 12.71 5.91
C ALA A 38 0.47 13.25 5.95
N GLU A 39 0.85 13.96 7.01
CA GLU A 39 2.21 14.53 7.18
C GLU A 39 3.33 13.45 7.24
N ALA A 40 2.96 12.23 7.61
CA ALA A 40 3.81 11.03 7.54
C ALA A 40 3.64 10.24 6.22
N GLY A 41 2.96 10.82 5.22
CA GLY A 41 2.52 10.15 4.00
C GLY A 41 3.67 9.49 3.25
N ARG A 42 4.84 10.11 3.27
CA ARG A 42 6.05 9.61 2.62
C ARG A 42 6.53 8.27 3.17
N GLU A 43 6.50 8.06 4.47
CA GLU A 43 6.78 6.78 5.12
C GLU A 43 5.57 5.83 5.04
N VAL A 44 4.36 6.37 5.10
CA VAL A 44 3.12 5.58 5.07
C VAL A 44 2.90 4.90 3.72
N VAL A 45 3.21 5.54 2.58
CA VAL A 45 3.09 4.90 1.26
C VAL A 45 3.97 3.66 1.13
N GLU A 46 5.12 3.63 1.79
CA GLU A 46 5.99 2.44 1.82
C GLU A 46 5.36 1.32 2.64
N VAL A 47 4.68 1.65 3.74
CA VAL A 47 3.90 0.69 4.53
C VAL A 47 2.73 0.15 3.70
N VAL A 48 1.99 1.01 3.00
CA VAL A 48 0.88 0.59 2.14
C VAL A 48 1.36 -0.36 1.05
N ALA A 49 2.45 -0.02 0.35
CA ALA A 49 3.03 -0.89 -0.68
C ALA A 49 3.39 -2.27 -0.13
N ARG A 50 3.99 -2.33 1.06
CA ARG A 50 4.33 -3.60 1.72
C ARG A 50 3.11 -4.43 2.10
N GLU A 51 2.10 -3.81 2.69
CA GLU A 51 0.88 -4.51 3.13
C GLU A 51 0.07 -5.01 1.93
N VAL A 52 -0.08 -4.20 0.87
CA VAL A 52 -0.75 -4.61 -0.37
C VAL A 52 -0.01 -5.76 -1.05
N PHE A 53 1.32 -5.70 -1.16
CA PHE A 53 2.11 -6.77 -1.74
C PHE A 53 2.01 -8.07 -0.92
N GLY A 54 2.15 -7.98 0.40
CA GLY A 54 2.02 -9.13 1.30
C GLY A 54 0.66 -9.80 1.18
N LYS A 55 -0.42 -9.02 1.13
CA LYS A 55 -1.77 -9.51 0.90
C LYS A 55 -1.95 -10.15 -0.48
N ALA A 56 -1.49 -9.48 -1.53
CA ALA A 56 -1.57 -9.99 -2.90
C ALA A 56 -0.87 -11.33 -3.10
N THR A 57 0.27 -11.54 -2.43
CA THR A 57 1.06 -12.78 -2.51
C THR A 57 0.56 -13.89 -1.59
N ALA A 58 -0.37 -13.60 -0.67
CA ALA A 58 -0.96 -14.57 0.26
C ALA A 58 -2.41 -14.92 -0.09
N GLU A 59 -3.19 -13.97 -0.59
CA GLU A 59 -4.64 -14.05 -0.78
C GLU A 59 -4.99 -13.93 -2.27
N HIS A 60 -4.57 -14.92 -3.05
CA HIS A 60 -4.65 -14.91 -4.53
C HIS A 60 -6.08 -14.72 -5.07
N LEU A 61 -7.11 -15.12 -4.31
CA LEU A 61 -8.52 -14.92 -4.70
C LEU A 61 -8.92 -13.43 -4.73
N LEU A 62 -8.19 -12.57 -4.03
CA LEU A 62 -8.41 -11.12 -3.98
C LEU A 62 -7.37 -10.35 -4.80
N ILE A 63 -6.58 -11.02 -5.64
CA ILE A 63 -5.49 -10.37 -6.40
C ILE A 63 -5.97 -9.19 -7.25
N GLU A 64 -7.13 -9.31 -7.88
CA GLU A 64 -7.74 -8.23 -8.67
C GLU A 64 -8.07 -7.01 -7.78
N LEU A 65 -8.61 -7.24 -6.57
CA LEU A 65 -8.90 -6.17 -5.62
C LEU A 65 -7.63 -5.41 -5.22
N TYR A 66 -6.52 -6.12 -4.98
CA TYR A 66 -5.25 -5.48 -4.62
C TYR A 66 -4.60 -4.76 -5.80
N ALA A 67 -4.78 -5.27 -7.03
CA ALA A 67 -4.38 -4.56 -8.24
C ALA A 67 -5.16 -3.23 -8.39
N ASP A 68 -6.47 -3.23 -8.12
CA ASP A 68 -7.29 -2.02 -8.13
C ASP A 68 -6.84 -1.00 -7.08
N VAL A 69 -6.48 -1.44 -5.85
CA VAL A 69 -5.87 -0.56 -4.83
C VAL A 69 -4.62 0.11 -5.40
N CYS A 70 -3.70 -0.66 -6.00
CA CYS A 70 -2.45 -0.14 -6.53
C CYS A 70 -2.66 0.89 -7.65
N VAL A 71 -3.57 0.59 -8.59
CA VAL A 71 -3.84 1.48 -9.73
C VAL A 71 -4.47 2.78 -9.26
N ARG A 72 -5.50 2.69 -8.40
CA ARG A 72 -6.21 3.87 -7.91
C ARG A 72 -5.32 4.72 -7.02
N LEU A 73 -4.58 4.10 -6.08
CA LEU A 73 -3.72 4.81 -5.15
C LEU A 73 -2.60 5.53 -5.89
N ARG A 74 -1.98 4.90 -6.89
CA ARG A 74 -0.97 5.56 -7.70
C ARG A 74 -1.54 6.81 -8.40
N GLY A 75 -2.72 6.70 -9.01
CA GLY A 75 -3.36 7.83 -9.71
C GLY A 75 -3.73 8.97 -8.77
N ASP A 76 -4.27 8.66 -7.60
CA ASP A 76 -4.62 9.67 -6.60
C ASP A 76 -3.37 10.32 -5.99
N LEU A 77 -2.30 9.54 -5.73
CA LEU A 77 -1.02 10.10 -5.29
C LEU A 77 -0.41 11.02 -6.34
N GLU A 78 -0.41 10.62 -7.62
CA GLU A 78 0.07 11.43 -8.74
C GLU A 78 -0.69 12.75 -8.86
N ALA A 79 -2.01 12.72 -8.64
CA ALA A 79 -2.86 13.91 -8.73
C ALA A 79 -2.75 14.85 -7.51
N LEU A 80 -2.49 14.30 -6.31
CA LEU A 80 -2.61 15.03 -5.04
C LEU A 80 -1.28 15.36 -4.38
N SER A 81 -0.18 14.68 -4.74
CA SER A 81 1.11 14.87 -4.10
C SER A 81 2.29 14.52 -5.00
N ASP A 82 3.17 15.49 -5.23
CA ASP A 82 4.31 15.30 -6.12
C ASP A 82 5.33 14.27 -5.57
N GLY A 83 5.58 13.21 -6.35
CA GLY A 83 6.61 12.21 -6.10
C GLY A 83 6.25 11.06 -5.15
N LEU A 84 5.06 11.06 -4.51
CA LEU A 84 4.62 9.94 -3.67
C LEU A 84 4.26 8.69 -4.49
N GLU A 85 3.71 8.87 -5.68
CA GLU A 85 3.44 7.81 -6.65
C GLU A 85 4.72 7.10 -7.11
N VAL A 86 5.80 7.85 -7.34
CA VAL A 86 7.11 7.28 -7.71
C VAL A 86 7.63 6.41 -6.58
N ARG A 87 7.52 6.90 -5.34
CA ARG A 87 7.96 6.16 -4.15
C ARG A 87 7.16 4.88 -3.95
N PHE A 88 5.83 4.97 -4.07
CA PHE A 88 4.93 3.82 -3.98
C PHE A 88 5.29 2.75 -5.02
N LYS A 89 5.41 3.14 -6.30
CA LYS A 89 5.80 2.23 -7.39
C LYS A 89 7.15 1.58 -7.14
N ARG A 90 8.16 2.37 -6.75
CA ARG A 90 9.50 1.86 -6.46
C ARG A 90 9.47 0.82 -5.34
N HIS A 91 8.71 1.07 -4.27
CA HIS A 91 8.60 0.13 -3.17
C HIS A 91 7.95 -1.19 -3.59
N LEU A 92 6.88 -1.15 -4.41
CA LEU A 92 6.28 -2.37 -4.96
C LEU A 92 7.30 -3.18 -5.80
N VAL A 93 8.07 -2.53 -6.66
CA VAL A 93 9.10 -3.20 -7.48
C VAL A 93 10.17 -3.84 -6.59
N THR A 94 10.67 -3.12 -5.58
CA THR A 94 11.65 -3.66 -4.62
C THR A 94 11.12 -4.90 -3.90
N GLN A 95 9.83 -4.93 -3.54
CA GLN A 95 9.21 -6.10 -2.92
C GLN A 95 9.15 -7.29 -3.88
N CYS A 96 8.77 -7.06 -5.15
CA CYS A 96 8.78 -8.09 -6.20
C CYS A 96 10.19 -8.67 -6.40
N GLU A 97 11.20 -7.82 -6.52
CA GLU A 97 12.61 -8.23 -6.71
C GLU A 97 13.12 -9.05 -5.52
N ALA A 98 12.83 -8.60 -4.29
CA ALA A 98 13.22 -9.31 -3.07
C ALA A 98 12.55 -10.68 -2.97
N LEU A 99 11.24 -10.76 -3.27
CA LEU A 99 10.50 -12.01 -3.27
C LEU A 99 11.08 -12.96 -4.32
N PHE A 100 11.24 -12.49 -5.57
CA PHE A 100 11.77 -13.28 -6.67
C PHE A 100 13.16 -13.82 -6.36
N THR A 101 14.07 -12.98 -5.86
CA THR A 101 15.43 -13.39 -5.49
C THR A 101 15.43 -14.48 -4.42
N ARG A 102 14.56 -14.37 -3.41
CA ARG A 102 14.43 -15.39 -2.34
C ARG A 102 13.96 -16.73 -2.89
N HIS A 103 13.11 -16.73 -3.93
CA HIS A 103 12.59 -17.95 -4.55
C HIS A 103 13.47 -18.50 -5.69
N LEU A 104 14.52 -17.78 -6.09
CA LEU A 104 15.54 -18.23 -7.04
C LEU A 104 16.77 -18.87 -6.37
N GLN A 105 16.87 -18.83 -5.04
CA GLN A 105 17.94 -19.54 -4.35
C GLN A 105 17.65 -21.06 -4.42
N PRO A 106 18.60 -21.89 -4.90
CA PRO A 106 18.44 -23.33 -5.04
C PRO A 106 18.21 -24.05 -3.70
#